data_AF-A0A511DAA1-F1
#
_entry.id   AF-A0A511DAA1-F1
#
_cell.length_a   1.000
_cell.length_b   1.000
_cell.length_c   1.000
_cell.angle_alpha   90.00
_cell.angle_beta   90.00
_cell.angle_gamma   90.00
#
_symmetry.space_group_name_H-M   'P 1'
#
loop_
_entity.id
_entity.type
_entity.pdbx_description
1 polymer ?
#
loop_
_entity_poly.entity_id
_entity_poly.type
_entity_poly.pdbx_seq_one_letter_code
_entity_poly.pdbx_strand_id
1 'polypeptide(L)' 'MSRTVDRSVEGLDRAMRELRASLRGIPFRSGGFKTTHDQLAREVAHLVVLLDAARATFHNR' A
#
# COMPACT_ATOMS: atom_id res chain seq x y z
N MET A 1 -0.08 -13.53 -17.94
CA MET A 1 -0.92 -13.21 -16.76
C MET A 1 -0.26 -12.03 -16.03
N SER A 2 -0.94 -10.87 -15.88
CA SER A 2 -0.48 -9.83 -14.92
C SER A 2 -1.57 -8.81 -14.52
N ARG A 3 -2.71 -8.73 -15.23
CA ARG A 3 -3.83 -7.84 -14.86
C ARG A 3 -4.32 -7.98 -13.42
N THR A 4 -4.09 -9.12 -12.77
CA THR A 4 -4.46 -9.35 -11.37
C THR A 4 -3.49 -8.64 -10.43
N VAL A 5 -2.18 -8.76 -10.67
CA VAL A 5 -1.14 -8.10 -9.86
C VAL A 5 -1.25 -6.58 -10.01
N ASP A 6 -1.44 -6.10 -11.23
CA ASP A 6 -1.59 -4.67 -11.51
C ASP A 6 -2.84 -4.10 -10.80
N ARG A 7 -3.97 -4.80 -10.86
CA ARG A 7 -5.19 -4.44 -10.12
C ARG A 7 -5.01 -4.48 -8.61
N SER A 8 -4.23 -5.43 -8.08
CA SER A 8 -3.93 -5.50 -6.65
C SER A 8 -3.09 -4.31 -6.19
N VAL A 9 -2.08 -3.90 -6.96
CA VAL A 9 -1.27 -2.72 -6.67
C VAL A 9 -2.13 -1.44 -6.72
N GLU A 10 -2.93 -1.27 -7.77
CA GLU A 10 -3.87 -0.14 -7.87
C GLU A 10 -4.88 -0.10 -6.73
N GLY A 11 -5.38 -1.27 -6.32
CA GLY A 11 -6.30 -1.41 -5.19
C GLY A 11 -5.68 -1.00 -3.85
N LEU A 12 -4.43 -1.43 -3.60
CA LEU A 12 -3.67 -1.04 -2.41
C LEU A 12 -3.43 0.47 -2.36
N ASP A 13 -3.05 1.06 -3.50
CA ASP A 13 -2.84 2.51 -3.62
C ASP A 13 -4.13 3.30 -3.34
N ARG A 14 -5.27 2.83 -3.87
CA ARG A 14 -6.58 3.44 -3.59
C ARG A 14 -6.94 3.36 -2.10
N ALA A 15 -6.81 2.19 -1.49
CA ALA A 15 -7.11 1.98 -0.09
C ALA A 15 -6.26 2.87 0.83
N MET A 16 -4.97 3.04 0.54
CA MET A 16 -4.08 3.92 1.32
C MET A 16 -4.45 5.40 1.17
N ARG A 17 -4.92 5.83 0.01
CA ARG A 17 -5.43 7.21 -0.20
C ARG A 17 -6.72 7.45 0.57
N GLU A 18 -7.65 6.49 0.55
CA GLU A 18 -8.90 6.56 1.31
C GLU A 18 -8.66 6.54 2.82
N LEU A 19 -7.71 5.73 3.29
CA LEU A 19 -7.25 5.74 4.68
C LEU A 19 -6.72 7.12 5.07
N ARG A 20 -5.81 7.70 4.27
CA ARG A 20 -5.29 9.05 4.51
C ARG A 20 -6.38 10.12 4.53
N ALA A 21 -7.37 10.01 3.66
CA ALA A 21 -8.49 10.95 3.60
C ALA A 21 -9.37 10.83 4.85
N SER A 22 -9.68 9.61 5.28
CA SER A 22 -10.48 9.32 6.48
C SER A 22 -9.81 9.80 7.77
N LEU A 23 -8.47 9.92 7.77
CA LEU A 23 -7.71 10.44 8.89
C LEU A 23 -7.67 11.98 8.96
N ARG A 24 -8.17 12.69 7.93
CA ARG A 24 -8.28 14.15 8.00
C ARG A 24 -9.30 14.55 9.07
N GLY A 25 -8.86 15.36 10.03
CA GLY A 25 -9.71 15.86 11.12
C GLY A 25 -9.73 14.98 12.37
N ILE A 26 -9.19 13.75 12.31
CA ILE A 26 -8.98 12.93 13.50
C ILE A 26 -7.66 13.35 14.15
N PRO A 27 -7.61 13.63 15.47
CA PRO A 27 -6.35 13.80 16.20
C PRO A 27 -5.63 12.45 16.31
N PHE A 28 -5.08 11.98 15.19
CA PHE A 28 -4.46 10.66 15.01
C PHE A 28 -3.05 10.55 15.63
N ARG A 29 -2.54 11.65 16.19
CA ARG A 29 -1.27 11.69 16.94
C ARG A 29 -1.42 11.22 18.40
N SER A 30 -2.66 10.95 18.82
CA SER A 30 -3.00 10.42 20.15
C SER A 30 -2.89 8.90 20.14
N GLY A 31 -2.31 8.29 21.19
CA GLY A 31 -2.35 6.84 21.39
C GLY A 31 -1.52 6.00 20.40
N GLY A 32 -0.50 6.58 19.76
CA GLY A 32 0.44 5.82 18.91
C GLY A 32 -0.09 5.46 17.50
N PHE A 33 -1.33 5.82 17.17
CA PHE A 33 -1.94 5.50 15.88
C PHE A 33 -1.14 6.04 14.69
N LYS A 34 -0.60 7.27 14.77
CA LYS A 34 0.30 7.81 13.74
C LYS A 34 1.47 6.88 13.45
N THR A 35 2.10 6.33 14.49
CA THR A 35 3.25 5.42 14.34
C THR A 35 2.82 4.14 13.64
N THR A 36 1.69 3.56 14.03
CA THR A 36 1.12 2.38 13.38
C THR A 36 0.77 2.64 11.91
N HIS A 37 0.14 3.77 11.61
CA HIS A 37 -0.18 4.18 10.25
C HIS A 37 1.08 4.34 9.39
N ASP A 38 2.10 5.03 9.91
CA ASP A 38 3.34 5.27 9.18
C ASP A 38 4.12 3.96 8.96
N GLN A 39 4.08 3.04 9.92
CA GLN A 39 4.67 1.71 9.79
C GLN A 39 3.94 0.90 8.71
N LEU A 40 2.61 0.86 8.75
CA LEU A 40 1.80 0.20 7.73
C LEU A 40 2.08 0.78 6.33
N ALA A 41 2.18 2.11 6.21
CA ALA A 41 2.48 2.76 4.94
C ALA A 41 3.85 2.34 4.38
N ARG A 42 4.87 2.16 5.24
CA ARG A 42 6.18 1.64 4.81
C ARG A 42 6.11 0.19 4.35
N GLU A 43 5.39 -0.66 5.08
CA GLU A 43 5.23 -2.08 4.74
C GLU A 43 4.49 -2.27 3.42
N VAL A 44 3.43 -1.49 3.18
CA VAL A 44 2.70 -1.49 1.91
C VAL A 44 3.60 -1.03 0.77
N ALA A 45 4.40 0.01 0.96
CA ALA A 45 5.35 0.46 -0.06
C ALA A 45 6.38 -0.62 -0.41
N HIS A 46 6.91 -1.33 0.58
CA HIS A 46 7.79 -2.48 0.37
C HIS A 46 7.10 -3.60 -0.42
N LEU A 47 5.87 -3.94 -0.06
CA LEU A 47 5.09 -4.95 -0.77
C LEU A 47 4.86 -4.58 -2.23
N VAL A 48 4.54 -3.32 -2.53
CA VAL A 48 4.36 -2.84 -3.92
C VAL A 48 5.64 -3.03 -4.74
N VAL A 49 6.81 -2.69 -4.18
CA VAL A 49 8.10 -2.89 -4.86
C VAL A 49 8.37 -4.37 -5.11
N LEU A 50 8.08 -5.24 -4.14
CA LEU A 50 8.27 -6.69 -4.30
C LEU A 50 7.33 -7.27 -5.38
N LEU A 51 6.08 -6.80 -5.44
CA LEU A 51 5.12 -7.20 -6.48
C LEU A 51 5.57 -6.73 -7.87
N ASP A 52 6.11 -5.51 -7.97
CA ASP A 52 6.66 -4.99 -9.22
C ASP A 52 7.93 -5.77 -9.65
N ALA A 53 8.82 -6.10 -8.72
CA ALA A 53 9.99 -6.93 -9.01
C ALA A 53 9.58 -8.35 -9.46
N ALA A 54 8.55 -8.94 -8.84
CA ALA A 54 8.02 -10.24 -9.23
C ALA A 54 7.41 -10.24 -10.64
N ARG A 55 6.90 -9.09 -11.11
CA ARG A 55 6.36 -8.91 -12.47
C ARG A 55 7.38 -9.32 -13.54
N ALA A 56 8.64 -8.95 -13.38
CA ALA A 56 9.71 -9.32 -14.31
C ALA A 56 9.92 -10.84 -14.36
N THR A 57 9.80 -11.52 -13.22
CA THR A 57 9.92 -12.98 -13.10
C THR A 57 8.76 -13.71 -13.77
N PHE A 58 7.54 -13.16 -13.73
CA PHE A 58 6.36 -13.75 -14.37
C PHE A 58 6.24 -13.46 -15.88
N HIS A 59 6.99 -12.49 -16.40
CA HIS A 59 7.03 -12.18 -17.84
C HIS A 59 7.98 -13.10 -18.62
N ASN A 60 8.91 -13.80 -17.95
CA ASN A 60 9.94 -14.63 -18.57
C ASN A 60 9.58 -16.13 -18.62
N ARG A 61 8.29 -16.48 -18.66
CA ARG A 61 7.77 -17.85 -18.85
C ARG A 61 6.71 -17.89 -19.93
#